data_AF-M8CZT6-F1
#
_entry.id   AF-M8CZT6-F1
#
_cell.length_a   1.000
_cell.length_b   1.000
_cell.length_c   1.000
_cell.angle_alpha   90.00
_cell.angle_beta   90.00
_cell.angle_gamma   90.00
#
_symmetry.space_group_name_H-M   'P 1'
#
loop_
_entity.id
_entity.type
_entity.pdbx_description
1 polymer ?
#
loop_
_entity_poly.entity_id
_entity_poly.type
_entity_poly.pdbx_seq_one_letter_code
_entity_poly.pdbx_strand_id
1 'polypeptide(L)'
;MRIFARTKSVIGRKVQYCHPPTSVHIVEQLLQDFKSGKKSHEDFWIKLGDKYVFIRYFALRDKNGEYIGTLEVTQDIAPIKAIEG
;
A
#
# COMPACT_ATOMS: atom_id res chain seq x y z
N MET A 1 2.18 -12.76 -11.55
CA MET A 1 0.85 -12.79 -10.87
C MET A 1 0.87 -11.80 -9.71
N ARG A 2 -0.16 -10.97 -9.51
CA ARG A 2 -0.22 -10.04 -8.36
C ARG A 2 -0.44 -10.83 -7.06
N ILE A 3 0.15 -10.38 -5.95
CA ILE A 3 0.00 -11.02 -4.62
C ILE A 3 -1.43 -10.83 -4.10
N PHE A 4 -1.98 -9.63 -4.23
CA PHE A 4 -3.38 -9.35 -3.94
C PHE A 4 -4.16 -9.19 -5.25
N ALA A 5 -5.19 -10.02 -5.42
CA ALA A 5 -6.07 -9.92 -6.56
C ALA A 5 -6.83 -8.58 -6.56
N ARG A 6 -7.07 -8.02 -7.75
CA ARG A 6 -7.93 -6.86 -7.96
C ARG A 6 -8.87 -7.17 -9.12
N THR A 7 -10.17 -7.02 -8.90
CA THR A 7 -11.19 -7.16 -9.95
C THR A 7 -11.41 -5.80 -10.62
N LYS A 8 -11.88 -5.77 -11.88
CA LYS A 8 -12.20 -4.51 -12.56
C LYS A 8 -13.30 -3.71 -11.84
N SER A 9 -14.18 -4.39 -11.11
CA SER A 9 -15.30 -3.80 -10.36
C SER A 9 -14.90 -2.91 -9.18
N VAL A 10 -13.63 -2.90 -8.78
CA VAL A 10 -13.13 -2.02 -7.70
C VAL A 10 -12.80 -0.61 -8.18
N ILE A 11 -12.71 -0.37 -9.49
CA ILE A 11 -12.43 0.96 -10.04
C ILE A 11 -13.58 1.92 -9.68
N GLY A 12 -13.24 3.09 -9.13
CA GLY A 12 -14.21 4.09 -8.68
C GLY A 12 -14.86 3.79 -7.31
N ARG A 13 -14.58 2.63 -6.71
CA ARG A 13 -15.00 2.36 -5.32
C ARG A 13 -14.07 3.10 -4.36
N LYS A 14 -14.65 3.63 -3.28
CA LYS A 14 -13.83 4.18 -2.20
C LYS A 14 -13.01 3.07 -1.55
N VAL A 15 -11.76 3.37 -1.25
CA VAL A 15 -10.80 2.40 -0.69
C VAL A 15 -11.30 1.77 0.62
N GLN A 16 -12.13 2.47 1.41
CA GLN A 16 -12.72 1.89 2.62
C GLN A 16 -13.53 0.62 2.34
N TYR A 17 -14.16 0.52 1.16
CA TYR A 17 -14.97 -0.62 0.76
C TYR A 17 -14.15 -1.74 0.10
N CYS A 18 -12.84 -1.57 0.00
CA CYS A 18 -11.93 -2.58 -0.54
C CYS A 18 -11.18 -3.35 0.57
N HIS A 19 -11.37 -2.97 1.83
CA HIS A 19 -10.67 -3.53 2.98
C HIS A 19 -11.65 -4.13 4.01
N PRO A 20 -11.28 -5.22 4.72
CA PRO A 20 -12.05 -5.72 5.85
C PRO A 20 -12.20 -4.67 6.96
N PRO A 21 -13.29 -4.68 7.74
CA PRO A 21 -13.53 -3.70 8.83
C PRO A 21 -12.39 -3.61 9.84
N THR A 22 -11.68 -4.71 10.09
CA THR A 22 -10.54 -4.77 11.01
C THR A 22 -9.32 -3.96 10.55
N SER A 23 -9.23 -3.63 9.26
CA SER A 23 -8.08 -2.93 8.67
C SER A 23 -8.42 -1.54 8.10
N VAL A 24 -9.70 -1.20 7.96
CA VAL A 24 -10.13 0.04 7.32
C VAL A 24 -9.66 1.28 8.07
N HIS A 25 -9.69 1.26 9.40
CA HIS A 25 -9.24 2.39 10.22
C HIS A 25 -7.75 2.70 10.05
N ILE A 26 -6.94 1.66 9.83
CA ILE A 26 -5.50 1.81 9.58
C ILE A 26 -5.26 2.53 8.24
N VAL A 27 -6.01 2.14 7.21
CA VAL A 27 -5.95 2.79 5.88
C VAL A 27 -6.41 4.24 5.96
N GLU A 28 -7.47 4.52 6.72
CA GLU A 28 -7.96 5.89 6.89
C GLU A 28 -6.94 6.79 7.60
N GLN A 29 -6.33 6.30 8.69
CA GLN A 29 -5.30 7.05 9.41
C GLN A 29 -4.08 7.30 8.52
N LEU A 30 -3.66 6.31 7.74
CA LEU A 30 -2.56 6.47 6.78
C LEU A 30 -2.84 7.56 5.75
N LEU A 31 -4.05 7.57 5.19
CA LEU A 31 -4.46 8.60 4.22
C LEU A 31 -4.54 10.00 4.85
N GLN A 32 -4.91 10.11 6.12
CA GLN A 32 -4.88 11.38 6.86
C GLN A 32 -3.44 11.86 7.09
N ASP A 33 -2.54 10.96 7.48
CA ASP A 33 -1.12 11.26 7.66
C ASP A 33 -0.49 11.71 6.33
N PHE A 34 -0.90 11.14 5.20
CA PHE A 34 -0.45 11.57 3.88
C PHE A 34 -1.03 12.92 3.46
N LYS A 35 -2.34 13.14 3.62
CA LYS A 35 -2.98 14.42 3.27
C LYS A 35 -2.42 15.59 4.09
N SER A 36 -2.16 15.38 5.38
CA SER A 36 -1.59 16.39 6.28
C SER A 36 -0.11 16.67 6.06
N GLY A 37 0.60 15.84 5.30
CA GLY A 37 2.05 15.98 5.11
C GLY A 37 2.89 15.37 6.23
N LYS A 38 2.26 14.76 7.24
CA LYS A 38 2.95 14.08 8.35
C LYS A 38 3.81 12.92 7.87
N LYS A 39 3.38 12.21 6.82
CA LYS A 39 4.11 11.11 6.19
C LYS A 39 4.17 11.25 4.67
N SER A 40 5.28 10.81 4.09
CA SER A 40 5.47 10.66 2.64
C SER A 40 5.37 9.20 2.18
N HIS A 41 5.63 8.25 3.07
CA HIS A 41 5.48 6.83 2.83
C HIS A 41 5.19 6.07 4.12
N GLU A 42 4.75 4.81 3.98
CA GLU A 42 4.59 3.84 5.05
C GLU A 42 4.91 2.45 4.49
N ASP A 43 5.77 1.72 5.20
CA ASP A 43 6.31 0.45 4.74
C ASP A 43 6.06 -0.62 5.81
N PHE A 44 5.53 -1.77 5.41
CA PHE A 44 5.40 -2.94 6.29
C PHE A 44 5.55 -4.23 5.50
N TRP A 45 5.75 -5.34 6.21
CA TRP A 45 5.84 -6.66 5.59
C TRP A 45 4.96 -7.66 6.33
N ILE A 46 4.47 -8.63 5.58
CA ILE A 46 3.73 -9.78 6.11
C ILE A 46 4.30 -11.08 5.52
N LYS A 47 4.21 -12.16 6.28
CA LYS A 47 4.46 -13.51 5.75
C LYS A 47 3.14 -14.10 5.30
N LEU A 48 3.03 -14.46 4.02
CA LEU A 48 1.83 -15.04 3.43
C LEU A 48 2.20 -16.37 2.77
N GLY A 49 2.03 -17.46 3.51
CA GLY A 49 2.52 -18.77 3.08
C GLY A 49 4.03 -18.80 2.94
N ASP A 50 4.50 -19.13 1.75
CA ASP A 50 5.91 -19.14 1.34
C ASP A 50 6.45 -17.76 0.97
N LYS A 51 5.58 -16.77 0.76
CA LYS A 51 5.96 -15.43 0.31
C LYS A 51 6.33 -14.52 1.47
N TYR A 52 7.34 -13.68 1.24
CA TYR A 52 7.70 -12.59 2.14
C TYR A 52 7.25 -11.27 1.50
N VAL A 53 6.04 -10.83 1.84
CA VAL A 53 5.35 -9.76 1.11
C VAL A 53 5.71 -8.41 1.73
N PHE A 54 6.43 -7.58 0.97
CA PHE A 54 6.70 -6.19 1.32
C PHE A 54 5.65 -5.28 0.69
N ILE A 55 4.98 -4.47 1.51
CA ILE A 55 3.90 -3.57 1.14
C ILE A 55 4.34 -2.15 1.45
N ARG A 56 4.25 -1.28 0.46
CA ARG A 56 4.66 0.11 0.54
C ARG A 56 3.56 1.02 0.07
N TYR A 57 3.29 2.07 0.83
CA TYR A 57 2.37 3.14 0.46
C TYR A 57 3.15 4.43 0.31
N PHE A 58 2.89 5.17 -0.76
CA PHE A 58 3.53 6.47 -1.02
C PHE A 58 2.48 7.55 -1.22
N ALA A 59 2.66 8.69 -0.56
CA ALA A 59 1.90 9.90 -0.83
C ALA A 59 2.39 10.50 -2.16
N LEU A 60 1.54 10.51 -3.17
CA LEU A 60 1.82 11.19 -4.43
C LEU A 60 1.46 12.65 -4.28
N ARG A 61 2.40 13.51 -4.65
CA ARG A 61 2.23 14.96 -4.68
C ARG A 61 2.52 15.50 -6.06
N ASP A 62 1.81 16.56 -6.44
CA ASP A 62 2.11 17.29 -7.66
C ASP A 62 3.37 18.18 -7.51
N LYS A 63 3.70 18.93 -8.55
CA LYS A 63 4.83 19.88 -8.55
C LYS A 63 4.71 21.01 -7.52
N ASN A 64 3.50 21.29 -7.03
CA ASN A 64 3.24 22.32 -6.03
C ASN A 64 3.22 21.75 -4.60
N GLY A 65 3.42 20.43 -4.44
CA GLY A 65 3.37 19.74 -3.16
C GLY A 65 1.97 19.31 -2.72
N GLU A 66 0.95 19.54 -3.56
CA GLU A 66 -0.43 19.15 -3.27
C GLU A 66 -0.59 17.64 -3.36
N TYR A 67 -1.27 17.04 -2.37
CA TYR A 67 -1.54 15.61 -2.35
C TYR A 67 -2.56 15.23 -3.44
N ILE A 68 -2.15 14.37 -4.38
CA ILE A 68 -2.99 13.93 -5.51
C ILE A 68 -3.42 12.47 -5.42
N GLY A 69 -2.86 11.69 -4.50
CA GLY A 69 -3.24 10.30 -4.33
C GLY A 69 -2.22 9.47 -3.56
N THR A 70 -2.49 8.17 -3.49
CA THR A 70 -1.61 7.19 -2.85
C THR A 70 -1.25 6.10 -3.84
N LEU A 71 0.02 5.71 -3.88
CA LEU A 71 0.48 4.55 -4.61
C LEU A 71 0.76 3.40 -3.62
N GLU A 72 0.10 2.26 -3.83
CA GLU A 72 0.39 1.00 -3.13
C GLU A 72 1.28 0.12 -4.03
N VAL A 73 2.41 -0.33 -3.51
CA VAL A 73 3.30 -1.30 -4.15
C VAL A 73 3.38 -2.54 -3.27
N THR A 74 3.30 -3.71 -3.89
CA THR A 74 3.47 -5.00 -3.20
C THR A 74 4.49 -5.84 -3.95
N GLN A 75 5.47 -6.36 -3.23
CA GLN A 75 6.53 -7.18 -3.78
C GLN A 75 6.76 -8.42 -2.91
N ASP A 76 7.01 -9.56 -3.54
CA ASP A 76 7.55 -10.72 -2.83
C ASP A 76 9.07 -10.58 -2.78
N ILE A 77 9.60 -10.35 -1.59
CA ILE A 77 11.02 -10.13 -1.34
C ILE A 77 11.73 -11.40 -0.85
N ALA A 78 11.03 -12.55 -0.77
CA ALA A 78 11.69 -13.82 -0.43
C ALA A 78 12.84 -14.16 -1.40
N PRO A 79 12.70 -14.00 -2.74
CA PRO A 79 13.80 -14.23 -3.66
C PRO A 79 14.96 -13.25 -3.49
N ILE A 80 14.67 -12.00 -3.10
CA ILE A 80 15.71 -10.97 -2.87
C ILE A 80 16.54 -11.31 -1.65
N LYS A 81 15.91 -11.82 -0.58
CA LYS A 81 16.60 -12.25 0.64
C LYS A 81 17.51 -13.45 0.44
N ALA A 82 17.29 -14.24 -0.61
CA ALA A 82 18.09 -15.40 -0.95
C ALA A 82 19.30 -15.07 -1.84
N ILE A 83 19.47 -13.81 -2.24
CA ILE A 83 20.65 -13.36 -2.98
C ILE A 83 21.83 -13.35 -2.00
N GLU A 84 22.87 -14.10 -2.34
CA GLU A 84 24.15 -14.15 -1.62
C GLU A 84 25.26 -13.55 -2.51
N GLY A 85 26.31 -13.02 -1.90
CA GLY A 85 27.47 -12.41 -2.55
C GLY A 85 28.68 -12.35 -1.64
#